data_AF-A0AAN9XSD1-F1
#
_entry.id   AF-A0AAN9XSD1-F1
#
_cell.length_a   1.000
_cell.length_b   1.000
_cell.length_c   1.000
_cell.angle_alpha   90.00
_cell.angle_beta   90.00
_cell.angle_gamma   90.00
#
_symmetry.space_group_name_H-M   'P 1'
#
loop_
_entity.id
_entity.type
_entity.pdbx_description
1 polymer ?
#
loop_
_entity_poly.entity_id
_entity_poly.type
_entity_poly.pdbx_seq_one_letter_code
_entity_poly.pdbx_strand_id
1 'polypeptide(L)'
;MDSPLDFFSGRLTKKERKATLAEDLLSDQNLAAYRLLIHCSLTNFPRKRKVREIEEQNRPAGNEKWKIKGSNSRKWAKERRIY
;
A
#
# COMPACT_ATOMS: atom_id res chain seq x y z
N MET A 1 -35.97 -11.63 21.52
CA MET A 1 -35.39 -12.00 22.84
C MET A 1 -34.50 -13.18 22.58
N ASP A 2 -33.18 -13.02 22.72
CA ASP A 2 -32.24 -14.12 22.50
C ASP A 2 -32.45 -15.19 23.56
N SER A 3 -32.52 -16.45 23.13
CA SER A 3 -32.64 -17.60 24.04
C SER A 3 -31.37 -17.71 24.89
N PRO A 4 -31.45 -18.01 26.20
CA PRO A 4 -30.29 -18.23 27.05
C PRO A 4 -29.31 -19.30 26.52
N LEU A 5 -29.79 -20.20 25.66
CA LEU A 5 -28.99 -21.26 25.04
C LEU A 5 -28.04 -20.73 23.94
N ASP A 6 -28.43 -19.68 23.23
CA ASP A 6 -27.66 -19.07 22.14
C ASP A 6 -26.84 -17.86 22.61
N PHE A 7 -26.61 -17.76 23.92
CA PHE A 7 -25.98 -16.59 24.55
C PHE A 7 -24.59 -16.27 23.97
N PHE A 8 -23.82 -17.29 23.57
CA PHE A 8 -22.46 -17.13 23.08
C PHE A 8 -22.35 -17.06 21.55
N SER A 9 -23.34 -17.56 20.81
CA SER A 9 -23.30 -17.66 19.33
C SER A 9 -24.23 -16.68 18.62
N GLY A 10 -25.45 -16.49 19.13
CA GLY A 10 -26.47 -15.66 18.48
C GLY A 10 -26.45 -14.20 18.90
N ARG A 11 -25.79 -13.88 20.02
CA ARG A 11 -25.86 -12.55 20.62
C ARG A 11 -24.67 -11.68 20.24
N LEU A 12 -24.96 -10.58 19.53
CA LEU A 12 -23.96 -9.56 19.21
C LEU A 12 -23.44 -8.86 20.48
N THR A 13 -22.12 -8.71 20.59
CA THR A 13 -21.49 -8.03 21.74
C THR A 13 -21.75 -6.52 21.71
N LYS A 14 -21.58 -5.84 22.85
CA LYS A 14 -21.77 -4.37 22.92
C LYS A 14 -20.90 -3.59 21.93
N LYS A 15 -19.72 -4.12 21.56
CA LYS A 15 -18.77 -3.47 20.64
C LYS A 15 -19.17 -3.61 19.17
N GLU A 16 -19.82 -4.72 18.85
CA GLU A 16 -20.28 -5.04 17.50
C GLU A 16 -21.62 -4.36 17.19
N ARG A 17 -22.44 -4.05 18.20
CA ARG A 17 -23.69 -3.29 17.99
C ARG A 17 -23.40 -1.88 17.47
N LYS A 18 -23.76 -1.62 16.23
CA LYS A 18 -23.68 -0.30 15.60
C LYS A 18 -25.00 0.46 15.69
N ALA A 19 -24.94 1.78 15.54
CA ALA A 19 -26.12 2.64 15.62
C ALA A 19 -26.99 2.52 14.37
N THR A 20 -26.36 2.22 13.22
CA THR A 20 -27.03 2.07 11.94
C THR A 20 -26.62 0.77 11.24
N LEU A 21 -27.51 0.22 10.43
CA LEU A 21 -27.24 -0.96 9.60
C LEU A 21 -26.08 -0.72 8.62
N ALA A 22 -25.95 0.50 8.12
CA ALA A 22 -24.88 0.86 7.19
C ALA A 22 -23.48 0.78 7.83
N GLU A 23 -23.36 1.17 9.10
CA GLU A 23 -22.11 1.06 9.86
C GLU A 23 -21.71 -0.39 10.12
N ASP A 24 -22.70 -1.26 10.39
CA ASP A 24 -22.48 -2.68 10.61
C ASP A 24 -21.86 -3.33 9.36
N LEU A 25 -22.48 -3.08 8.20
CA LEU A 25 -21.99 -3.54 6.89
C LEU A 25 -20.62 -2.95 6.50
N LEU A 26 -20.30 -1.73 6.93
CA LEU A 26 -18.97 -1.15 6.71
C LEU A 26 -17.89 -1.76 7.62
N SER A 27 -18.28 -2.23 8.80
CA SER A 27 -17.35 -2.78 9.80
C SER A 27 -16.96 -4.24 9.52
N ASP A 28 -17.74 -4.94 8.70
CA ASP A 28 -17.46 -6.32 8.29
C ASP A 28 -16.20 -6.38 7.39
N GLN A 29 -15.18 -7.07 7.90
CA GLN A 29 -13.89 -7.25 7.23
C GLN A 29 -14.03 -8.04 5.92
N ASN A 30 -14.99 -8.97 5.83
CA ASN A 30 -15.24 -9.76 4.62
C ASN A 30 -15.83 -8.89 3.51
N LEU A 31 -16.76 -8.00 3.86
CA LEU A 31 -17.30 -7.01 2.92
C LEU A 31 -16.26 -5.97 2.52
N ALA A 32 -15.37 -5.56 3.41
CA ALA A 32 -14.24 -4.70 3.07
C ALA A 32 -13.28 -5.37 2.07
N ALA A 33 -12.95 -6.64 2.28
CA ALA A 33 -12.14 -7.42 1.35
C ALA A 33 -12.84 -7.58 -0.02
N TYR A 34 -14.13 -7.89 -0.03
CA TYR A 34 -14.91 -7.99 -1.26
C TYR A 34 -14.99 -6.65 -2.02
N ARG A 35 -15.21 -5.53 -1.31
CA ARG A 35 -15.16 -4.17 -1.90
C ARG A 35 -13.78 -3.86 -2.48
N LEU A 36 -12.70 -4.21 -1.80
CA LEU A 36 -11.34 -4.03 -2.31
C LEU A 36 -11.06 -4.91 -3.53
N LEU A 37 -11.55 -6.15 -3.54
CA LEU A 37 -11.43 -7.08 -4.67
C LEU A 37 -12.20 -6.57 -5.89
N ILE A 38 -13.46 -6.17 -5.72
CA ILE A 38 -14.26 -5.53 -6.77
C ILE A 38 -13.58 -4.24 -7.24
N HIS A 39 -13.13 -3.40 -6.31
CA HIS A 39 -12.44 -2.17 -6.66
C HIS A 39 -11.14 -2.49 -7.41
N CYS A 40 -10.42 -3.57 -7.11
CA CYS A 40 -9.21 -4.01 -7.81
C CYS A 40 -9.48 -4.64 -9.18
N SER A 41 -10.65 -5.27 -9.38
CA SER A 41 -11.05 -5.86 -10.66
C SER A 41 -11.60 -4.79 -11.60
N LEU A 42 -12.47 -3.90 -11.09
CA LEU A 42 -13.10 -2.82 -11.85
C LEU A 42 -12.17 -1.62 -12.02
N THR A 43 -11.30 -1.35 -11.05
CA THR A 43 -10.28 -0.32 -11.14
C THR A 43 -8.92 -0.98 -10.94
N ASN A 44 -7.97 -0.72 -11.84
CA ASN A 44 -6.61 -1.27 -11.73
C ASN A 44 -5.81 -0.68 -10.54
N PHE A 45 -6.46 -0.14 -9.51
CA PHE A 45 -5.89 0.82 -8.56
C PHE A 45 -4.89 0.25 -7.53
N PRO A 46 -5.17 -0.83 -6.79
CA PRO A 46 -4.18 -1.36 -5.83
C PRO A 46 -3.03 -2.08 -6.55
N ARG A 47 -3.28 -2.70 -7.70
CA ARG A 47 -2.24 -3.24 -8.60
C ARG A 47 -1.35 -2.14 -9.16
N LYS A 48 -1.91 -1.04 -9.70
CA LYS A 48 -1.13 0.08 -10.25
C LYS A 48 -0.28 0.81 -9.20
N ARG A 49 -0.71 0.91 -7.94
CA ARG A 49 0.16 1.47 -6.88
C ARG A 49 1.33 0.55 -6.58
N LYS A 50 1.08 -0.73 -6.34
CA LYS A 50 2.13 -1.67 -5.96
C LYS A 50 3.10 -1.95 -7.11
N VAL A 51 2.60 -2.01 -8.35
CA VAL A 51 3.41 -2.14 -9.56
C VAL A 51 4.32 -0.92 -9.74
N ARG A 52 3.81 0.31 -9.60
CA ARG A 52 4.65 1.52 -9.67
C ARG A 52 5.74 1.54 -8.60
N GLU A 53 5.42 1.12 -7.38
CA GLU A 53 6.39 1.04 -6.28
C GLU A 53 7.51 0.03 -6.58
N ILE A 54 7.15 -1.13 -7.15
CA ILE A 54 8.10 -2.16 -7.60
C ILE A 54 8.93 -1.68 -8.80
N GLU A 55 8.30 -1.01 -9.78
CA GLU A 55 8.98 -0.46 -10.96
C GLU A 55 9.98 0.65 -10.58
N GLU A 56 9.64 1.51 -9.62
CA GLU A 56 10.53 2.55 -9.11
C GLU A 56 11.72 1.95 -8.36
N GLN A 57 11.47 0.95 -7.51
CA GLN A 57 12.51 0.26 -6.74
C GLN A 57 13.44 -0.57 -7.64
N ASN A 58 12.89 -1.23 -8.66
CA ASN A 58 13.65 -2.03 -9.62
C ASN A 58 14.20 -1.21 -10.79
N ARG A 59 13.95 0.10 -10.82
CA ARG A 59 14.50 0.96 -11.87
C ARG A 59 16.02 0.91 -11.76
N PRO A 60 16.74 0.36 -12.77
CA PRO A 60 18.18 0.33 -12.72
C PRO A 60 18.67 1.77 -12.65
N ALA A 61 19.46 2.09 -11.63
CA ALA A 61 20.10 3.39 -11.52
C ALA A 61 20.98 3.56 -12.77
N GLY A 62 20.55 4.45 -13.68
CA GLY A 62 21.12 4.59 -15.01
C GLY A 62 22.56 5.10 -15.00
N ASN A 63 23.05 5.57 -16.14
CA ASN A 63 24.43 6.05 -16.30
C ASN A 63 24.84 7.13 -15.26
N GLU A 64 23.89 7.83 -14.66
CA GLU A 64 24.13 8.77 -13.55
C GLU A 64 24.71 8.13 -12.28
N LYS A 65 24.45 6.84 -12.01
CA LYS A 65 25.07 6.11 -10.90
C LYS A 65 26.60 6.08 -11.02
N TRP A 66 27.10 5.95 -12.25
CA TRP A 66 28.52 5.79 -12.55
C TRP A 66 29.21 7.12 -12.90
N LYS A 67 28.44 8.19 -13.13
CA LYS A 67 29.00 9.53 -13.31
C LYS A 67 29.39 10.10 -11.96
N ILE A 68 30.69 10.34 -11.76
CA ILE A 68 31.21 11.11 -10.64
C ILE A 68 30.67 12.54 -10.76
N LYS A 69 29.58 12.88 -10.06
CA LYS A 69 29.06 14.26 -9.99
C LYS A 69 29.72 15.02 -8.83
N GLY A 70 29.96 16.32 -9.03
CA GLY A 70 30.41 17.23 -7.97
C GLY A 70 31.93 17.38 -7.83
N SER A 71 32.41 17.64 -6.61
CA SER A 71 33.81 18.03 -6.31
C SER A 71 34.85 17.03 -6.84
N ASN A 72 34.52 15.73 -6.84
CA ASN A 72 35.40 14.68 -7.33
C ASN A 72 35.66 14.79 -8.84
N SER A 73 34.70 15.23 -9.66
CA SER A 73 34.94 15.49 -11.10
C SER A 73 35.98 16.60 -11.30
N ARG A 74 35.92 17.65 -10.47
CA ARG A 74 36.83 18.80 -10.54
C ARG A 74 38.26 18.44 -10.13
N LYS A 75 38.43 17.49 -9.20
CA LYS A 75 39.73 16.96 -8.76
C LYS A 75 40.47 16.24 -9.90
N TRP A 76 39.79 15.33 -10.61
CA TRP A 76 40.35 14.56 -11.72
C TRP A 76 40.63 15.42 -12.97
N ALA A 77 39.79 16.43 -13.23
CA ALA A 77 40.02 17.38 -14.31
C ALA A 77 41.25 18.27 -14.07
N LYS A 78 41.62 18.51 -12.80
CA LYS A 78 42.79 19.30 -12.43
C LYS A 78 44.09 18.51 -12.58
N GLU A 79 44.09 17.23 -12.20
CA GLU A 79 45.22 16.31 -12.41
C GLU A 79 45.57 16.15 -13.90
N ARG A 80 44.57 16.08 -14.79
CA ARG A 80 44.79 15.96 -16.24
C ARG A 80 45.28 17.24 -16.93
N ARG A 81 45.27 18.39 -16.25
CA ARG A 81 45.75 19.69 -16.79
C ARG A 81 47.22 19.96 -16.49
N ILE A 82 47.89 19.06 -15.78
CA ILE A 82 49.32 19.14 -15.55
C ILE A 82 49.98 18.50 -16.78
N TYR A 83 50.43 19.34 -17.71
CA TYR A 83 51.40 19.02 -18.76
C TYR A 83 52.76 19.56 -18.35
#